data_AF-A0A191HY40-F1
#
_entry.id   AF-A0A191HY40-F1
#
_cell.length_a   1.000
_cell.length_b   1.000
_cell.length_c   1.000
_cell.angle_alpha   90.00
_cell.angle_beta   90.00
_cell.angle_gamma   90.00
#
_symmetry.space_group_name_H-M   'P 1'
#
loop_
_entity.id
_entity.type
_entity.pdbx_description
1 polymer ?
#
loop_
_entity_poly.entity_id
_entity_poly.type
_entity_poly.pdbx_seq_one_letter_code
_entity_poly.pdbx_strand_id
1 'polypeptide(L)'
;MENNKNLIYTIRKNEEGMSIKQFLLSIDVSPSYAIRLRNLNQVHKNNEVQPLWTPLKAGDIITINPYLLRPSTIEPISMNLNILYEDRDFIAIEKPYDVPTHPTIRHLKDTVANGVAAYFEKNDWLPM
;
A
#
# COMPACT_ATOMS: atom_id res chain seq x y z
N MET A 1 -2.26 8.08 14.95
CA MET A 1 -0.80 8.23 14.79
C MET A 1 -0.41 7.47 13.54
N GLU A 2 0.10 8.17 12.52
CA GLU A 2 0.40 7.60 11.19
C GLU A 2 1.32 6.37 11.29
N ASN A 3 0.79 5.21 10.95
CA ASN A 3 1.57 3.96 10.87
C ASN A 3 2.18 3.75 9.47
N ASN A 4 2.49 4.83 8.75
CA ASN A 4 3.25 4.80 7.49
C ASN A 4 4.73 4.59 7.77
N LYS A 5 5.11 3.35 8.07
CA LYS A 5 6.54 3.00 8.09
C LYS A 5 7.07 2.99 6.67
N ASN A 6 7.83 4.02 6.32
CA ASN A 6 8.64 4.02 5.11
C ASN A 6 9.56 2.81 5.09
N LEU A 7 9.70 2.18 3.93
CA LEU A 7 10.74 1.18 3.68
C LEU A 7 12.04 1.92 3.38
N ILE A 8 13.09 1.64 4.16
CA ILE A 8 14.38 2.32 4.05
C ILE A 8 15.43 1.29 3.64
N TYR A 9 16.15 1.60 2.57
CA TYR A 9 17.21 0.77 2.02
C TYR A 9 18.52 1.56 1.94
N THR A 10 19.61 0.95 2.37
CA THR A 10 20.97 1.49 2.18
C THR A 10 21.63 0.77 1.01
N ILE A 11 22.05 1.53 0.00
CA ILE A 11 22.67 0.98 -1.21
C ILE A 11 24.02 0.35 -0.89
N ARG A 12 24.18 -0.90 -1.29
CA ARG A 12 25.40 -1.70 -1.11
C ARG A 12 26.38 -1.46 -2.25
N LYS A 13 27.65 -1.85 -2.05
CA LYS A 13 28.70 -1.68 -3.06
C LYS A 13 28.44 -2.43 -4.37
N ASN A 14 27.75 -3.56 -4.32
CA ASN A 14 27.36 -4.34 -5.50
C ASN A 14 26.14 -3.75 -6.26
N GLU A 15 25.47 -2.77 -5.67
CA GLU A 15 24.32 -2.05 -6.24
C GLU A 15 24.73 -0.66 -6.78
N GLU A 16 26.00 -0.29 -6.60
CA GLU A 16 26.56 0.95 -7.11
C GLU A 16 26.50 0.99 -8.65
N GLY A 17 26.15 2.16 -9.19
CA GLY A 17 25.95 2.37 -10.62
C GLY A 17 24.59 1.92 -11.16
N MET A 18 23.80 1.16 -10.39
CA MET A 18 22.42 0.89 -10.75
C MET A 18 21.61 2.19 -10.75
N SER A 19 20.67 2.32 -11.68
CA SER A 19 19.65 3.35 -11.59
C SER A 19 18.66 3.04 -10.45
N ILE A 20 17.99 4.07 -9.92
CA ILE A 20 16.88 3.89 -8.96
C ILE A 20 15.87 2.87 -9.48
N LYS A 21 15.53 2.90 -10.78
CA LYS A 21 14.63 1.93 -11.39
C LYS A 21 15.14 0.50 -11.26
N GLN A 22 16.40 0.26 -11.64
CA GLN A 22 16.99 -1.09 -11.59
C GLN A 22 17.03 -1.61 -10.15
N PHE A 23 17.38 -0.76 -9.20
CA PHE A 23 17.34 -1.11 -7.79
C PHE A 23 15.93 -1.47 -7.30
N LEU A 24 14.90 -0.70 -7.68
CA LEU A 24 13.52 -1.04 -7.34
C LEU A 24 13.11 -2.40 -7.91
N LEU A 25 13.47 -2.70 -9.16
CA LEU A 25 13.17 -4.00 -9.77
C LEU A 25 13.91 -5.15 -9.06
N SER A 26 15.12 -4.93 -8.55
CA SER A 26 15.87 -5.97 -7.84
C SER A 26 15.32 -6.32 -6.46
N ILE A 27 14.44 -5.47 -5.90
CA ILE A 27 13.72 -5.72 -4.65
C ILE A 27 12.25 -6.10 -4.91
N ASP A 28 11.96 -6.68 -6.08
CA ASP A 28 10.64 -7.16 -6.50
C ASP A 28 9.54 -6.08 -6.60
N VAL A 29 9.90 -4.81 -6.70
CA VAL A 29 8.95 -3.75 -7.05
C VAL A 29 8.65 -3.84 -8.55
N SER A 30 7.38 -4.01 -8.90
CA SER A 30 7.00 -4.11 -10.32
C SER A 30 7.29 -2.82 -11.09
N PRO A 31 7.58 -2.87 -12.42
CA PRO A 31 7.90 -1.68 -13.21
C PRO A 31 6.80 -0.61 -13.16
N SER A 32 5.53 -1.02 -13.23
CA SER A 32 4.39 -0.11 -13.15
C SER A 32 4.26 0.52 -11.77
N TYR A 33 4.56 -0.22 -10.70
CA TYR A 33 4.53 0.31 -9.35
C TYR A 33 5.69 1.28 -9.08
N ALA A 34 6.90 1.00 -9.57
CA ALA A 34 8.04 1.92 -9.49
C ALA A 34 7.73 3.28 -10.16
N ILE A 35 7.10 3.25 -11.34
CA ILE A 35 6.64 4.46 -12.04
C ILE A 35 5.58 5.19 -11.20
N ARG A 36 4.61 4.45 -10.66
CA ARG A 36 3.54 5.01 -9.81
C ARG A 36 4.10 5.67 -8.56
N LEU A 37 5.02 5.02 -7.85
CA LEU A 37 5.67 5.56 -6.66
C LEU A 37 6.43 6.86 -6.98
N ARG A 38 7.18 6.89 -8.09
CA ARG A 38 7.84 8.13 -8.54
C ARG A 38 6.85 9.23 -8.90
N ASN A 39 5.78 8.92 -9.63
CA ASN A 39 4.78 9.93 -10.02
C ASN A 39 4.05 10.54 -8.82
N LEU A 40 3.96 9.80 -7.73
CA LEU A 40 3.37 10.25 -6.47
C LEU A 40 4.40 10.80 -5.48
N ASN A 41 5.66 11.00 -5.91
CA ASN A 41 6.76 11.49 -5.06
C ASN A 41 6.99 10.63 -3.80
N GLN A 42 6.82 9.31 -3.92
CA GLN A 42 6.95 8.35 -2.81
C GLN A 42 8.25 7.55 -2.84
N VAL A 43 9.19 7.89 -3.74
CA VAL A 43 10.56 7.35 -3.73
C VAL A 43 11.54 8.50 -3.60
N HIS A 44 12.39 8.43 -2.59
CA HIS A 44 13.34 9.46 -2.23
C HIS A 44 14.74 8.85 -2.19
N LYS A 45 15.70 9.54 -2.78
CA LYS A 45 17.12 9.28 -2.63
C LYS A 45 17.69 10.35 -1.73
N ASN A 46 18.25 9.97 -0.57
CA ASN A 46 18.80 10.90 0.42
C ASN A 46 17.81 12.03 0.78
N ASN A 47 16.55 11.68 1.01
CA ASN A 47 15.42 12.59 1.30
C ASN A 47 14.98 13.52 0.15
N GLU A 48 15.47 13.31 -1.07
CA GLU A 48 15.04 14.07 -2.25
C GLU A 48 14.39 13.19 -3.31
N VAL A 49 13.35 13.71 -3.97
CA VAL A 49 12.74 13.05 -5.12
C VAL A 49 13.68 13.17 -6.31
N GLN A 50 14.09 12.02 -6.85
CA GLN A 50 15.03 11.96 -7.96
C GLN A 50 14.43 11.16 -9.13
N PRO A 51 14.82 11.43 -10.38
CA PRO A 51 14.40 10.64 -11.52
C PRO A 51 14.78 9.17 -11.41
N LEU A 52 13.94 8.28 -11.96
CA LEU A 52 14.17 6.82 -11.90
C LEU A 52 15.46 6.37 -12.59
N TRP A 53 16.00 7.14 -13.53
CA TRP A 53 17.27 6.83 -14.23
C TRP A 53 18.51 7.30 -13.45
N THR A 54 18.35 8.02 -12.34
CA THR A 54 19.47 8.52 -11.55
C THR A 54 20.32 7.37 -11.02
N PRO A 55 21.64 7.37 -11.24
CA PRO A 55 22.53 6.33 -10.74
C PRO A 55 22.71 6.43 -9.21
N LEU A 56 22.90 5.26 -8.60
CA LEU A 56 23.11 5.09 -7.17
C LEU A 56 24.59 4.94 -6.84
N LYS A 57 24.95 5.42 -5.66
CA LYS A 57 26.27 5.26 -5.03
C LYS A 57 26.13 4.42 -3.78
N ALA A 58 27.18 3.65 -3.47
CA ALA A 58 27.24 2.93 -2.20
C ALA A 58 27.04 3.92 -1.03
N GLY A 59 26.18 3.57 -0.08
CA GLY A 59 25.81 4.41 1.06
C GLY A 59 24.65 5.38 0.81
N ASP A 60 24.15 5.52 -0.43
CA ASP A 60 22.90 6.23 -0.67
C ASP A 60 21.74 5.57 0.10
N ILE A 61 20.77 6.38 0.54
CA ILE A 61 19.57 5.92 1.22
C ILE A 61 18.37 6.06 0.27
N ILE A 62 17.70 4.94 -0.01
CA ILE A 62 16.44 4.92 -0.73
C ILE A 62 15.30 4.75 0.28
N THR A 63 14.43 5.75 0.35
CA THR A 63 13.22 5.73 1.17
C THR A 63 12.02 5.58 0.25
N ILE A 64 11.22 4.53 0.47
CA ILE A 64 9.99 4.25 -0.27
C ILE A 64 8.82 4.34 0.71
N ASN A 65 7.82 5.14 0.38
CA ASN A 65 6.54 5.09 1.06
C ASN A 65 5.57 4.22 0.25
N PRO A 66 5.34 2.95 0.64
CA PRO A 66 4.51 2.04 -0.16
C PRO A 66 3.01 2.35 -0.03
N TYR A 67 2.61 3.01 1.05
CA TYR A 67 1.24 3.30 1.39
C TYR A 67 0.76 4.51 0.60
N LEU A 68 0.25 4.24 -0.59
CA LEU A 68 -0.51 5.22 -1.34
C LEU A 68 -1.84 5.39 -0.64
N LEU A 69 -1.99 6.47 0.12
CA LEU A 69 -3.28 6.90 0.64
C LEU A 69 -4.17 7.22 -0.54
N ARG A 70 -4.94 6.24 -1.00
CA ARG A 70 -6.11 6.49 -1.82
C ARG A 70 -7.33 6.31 -0.93
N PRO A 71 -8.23 7.30 -0.88
CA PRO A 71 -9.52 7.08 -0.29
C PRO A 71 -10.18 5.91 -1.01
N SER A 72 -10.71 4.97 -0.22
CA SER A 72 -11.52 3.88 -0.75
C SER A 72 -12.78 4.46 -1.39
N THR A 73 -13.17 3.95 -2.56
CA THR A 73 -14.46 4.29 -3.18
C THR A 73 -15.60 3.42 -2.66
N ILE A 74 -15.31 2.46 -1.78
CA ILE A 74 -16.30 1.56 -1.18
C ILE A 74 -17.00 2.31 -0.05
N GLU A 75 -18.32 2.45 -0.16
CA GLU A 75 -19.15 3.06 0.87
C GLU A 75 -19.14 2.20 2.15
N PRO A 76 -18.78 2.76 3.32
CA PRO A 76 -18.85 2.07 4.60
C PRO A 76 -20.30 1.79 4.97
N ILE A 77 -20.68 0.52 5.13
CA ILE A 77 -22.03 0.13 5.52
C ILE A 77 -21.94 -0.89 6.63
N SER A 78 -22.57 -0.59 7.77
CA SER A 78 -22.54 -1.43 8.95
C SER A 78 -23.08 -2.83 8.65
N MET A 79 -22.31 -3.84 9.02
CA MET A 79 -22.63 -5.26 8.85
C MET A 79 -22.09 -6.02 10.07
N ASN A 80 -22.80 -7.07 10.49
CA ASN A 80 -22.27 -7.97 11.52
C ASN A 80 -21.19 -8.87 10.90
N LEU A 81 -19.92 -8.56 11.16
CA LEU A 81 -18.77 -9.35 10.71
C LEU A 81 -18.34 -10.34 11.79
N ASN A 82 -18.20 -11.61 11.42
CA ASN A 82 -17.53 -12.59 12.27
C ASN A 82 -16.03 -12.62 11.94
N ILE A 83 -15.21 -11.98 12.77
CA ILE A 83 -13.75 -11.89 12.58
C ILE A 83 -13.09 -13.11 13.20
N LEU A 84 -12.43 -13.92 12.37
CA LEU A 84 -11.72 -15.13 12.80
C LEU A 84 -10.29 -14.80 13.26
N TYR A 85 -9.67 -13.81 12.63
CA TYR A 85 -8.32 -13.36 12.93
C TYR A 85 -8.14 -11.93 12.43
N GLU A 86 -7.36 -11.13 13.14
CA GLU A 86 -6.97 -9.79 12.73
C GLU A 86 -5.56 -9.50 13.24
N ASP A 87 -4.72 -8.94 12.36
CA ASP A 87 -3.46 -8.34 12.74
C ASP A 87 -3.27 -6.99 12.04
N ARG A 88 -2.02 -6.47 12.08
CA ARG A 88 -1.69 -5.18 11.50
C ARG A 88 -1.90 -5.14 9.98
N ASP A 89 -1.69 -6.25 9.29
CA ASP A 89 -1.53 -6.29 7.85
C ASP A 89 -2.74 -6.92 7.15
N PHE A 90 -3.48 -7.82 7.82
CA PHE A 90 -4.71 -8.40 7.27
C PHE A 90 -5.76 -8.79 8.31
N ILE A 91 -6.98 -8.93 7.82
CA ILE A 91 -8.14 -9.42 8.56
C ILE A 91 -8.71 -10.65 7.85
N ALA A 92 -9.03 -11.69 8.62
CA ALA A 92 -9.72 -12.88 8.16
C ALA A 92 -11.10 -12.94 8.79
N ILE A 93 -12.12 -13.08 7.95
CA ILE A 93 -13.53 -13.07 8.36
C ILE A 93 -14.24 -14.32 7.85
N GLU A 94 -15.18 -14.82 8.64
CA GLU A 94 -16.11 -15.84 8.17
C GLU A 94 -17.16 -15.18 7.29
N LYS A 95 -17.06 -15.41 5.98
CA LYS A 95 -17.97 -14.81 5.02
C LYS A 95 -19.39 -15.38 5.19
N PRO A 96 -20.43 -14.56 5.39
CA PRO A 96 -21.79 -15.05 5.43
C PRO A 96 -22.20 -15.71 4.10
N TYR A 97 -23.09 -16.70 4.18
CA TYR A 97 -23.74 -17.28 3.00
C TYR A 97 -24.51 -16.19 2.24
N ASP A 98 -24.54 -16.30 0.90
CA ASP A 98 -25.27 -15.40 0.00
C ASP A 98 -24.90 -13.89 0.04
N VAL A 99 -23.81 -13.52 0.73
CA VAL A 99 -23.30 -12.14 0.71
C VAL A 99 -22.13 -12.00 -0.28
N PRO A 100 -22.21 -11.11 -1.28
CA PRO A 100 -21.10 -10.84 -2.20
C PRO A 100 -19.86 -10.28 -1.49
N THR A 101 -18.67 -10.59 -2.00
CA THR A 101 -17.41 -10.15 -1.34
C THR A 101 -17.06 -8.69 -1.65
N HIS A 102 -17.20 -8.27 -2.90
CA HIS A 102 -16.78 -6.94 -3.38
C HIS A 102 -17.90 -6.26 -4.17
N PRO A 103 -18.03 -4.92 -4.11
CA PRO A 103 -19.07 -4.20 -4.82
C PRO A 103 -19.10 -4.49 -6.32
N THR A 104 -20.30 -4.69 -6.85
CA THR A 104 -20.56 -4.78 -8.29
C THR A 104 -21.73 -3.88 -8.63
N ILE A 105 -22.01 -3.68 -9.92
CA ILE A 105 -23.11 -2.81 -10.38
C ILE A 105 -24.46 -3.18 -9.73
N ARG A 106 -24.69 -4.48 -9.45
CA ARG A 106 -25.93 -4.97 -8.82
C ARG A 106 -25.87 -5.04 -7.30
N HIS A 107 -24.67 -5.00 -6.72
CA HIS A 107 -24.42 -5.17 -5.30
C HIS A 107 -23.42 -4.11 -4.84
N LEU A 108 -23.83 -2.84 -4.77
CA LEU A 108 -22.92 -1.75 -4.41
C LEU A 108 -22.75 -1.59 -2.90
N LYS A 109 -23.74 -2.06 -2.13
CA LYS A 109 -23.97 -1.67 -0.74
C LYS A 109 -24.16 -2.84 0.23
N ASP A 110 -24.24 -4.05 -0.30
CA ASP A 110 -24.60 -5.27 0.40
C ASP A 110 -23.47 -6.31 0.30
N THR A 111 -22.22 -5.84 0.37
CA THR A 111 -21.04 -6.69 0.26
C THR A 111 -20.21 -6.70 1.53
N VAL A 112 -19.43 -7.75 1.68
CA VAL A 112 -18.46 -7.91 2.77
C VAL A 112 -17.49 -6.72 2.83
N ALA A 113 -17.02 -6.22 1.69
CA ALA A 113 -16.11 -5.09 1.66
C ALA A 113 -16.76 -3.80 2.21
N ASN A 114 -18.08 -3.62 2.06
CA ASN A 114 -18.77 -2.49 2.69
C ASN A 114 -18.77 -2.63 4.22
N GLY A 115 -19.00 -3.85 4.72
CA GLY A 115 -18.92 -4.18 6.14
C GLY A 115 -17.52 -3.93 6.72
N VAL A 116 -16.49 -4.41 6.02
CA VAL A 116 -15.08 -4.22 6.41
C VAL A 116 -14.71 -2.74 6.38
N ALA A 117 -15.18 -1.97 5.40
CA ALA A 117 -14.96 -0.53 5.34
C ALA A 117 -15.57 0.19 6.56
N ALA A 118 -16.81 -0.15 6.97
CA ALA A 118 -17.43 0.40 8.18
C ALA A 118 -16.71 -0.02 9.46
N TYR A 119 -16.21 -1.26 9.52
CA TYR A 119 -15.40 -1.71 10.64
C TYR A 119 -14.10 -0.91 10.77
N PHE A 120 -13.39 -0.67 9.66
CA PHE A 120 -12.17 0.13 9.66
C PHE A 120 -12.42 1.61 9.97
N GLU A 121 -13.53 2.18 9.49
CA GLU A 121 -13.93 3.55 9.82
C GLU A 121 -14.19 3.70 11.33
N LYS A 122 -14.95 2.77 11.94
CA LYS A 122 -15.27 2.80 13.36
C LYS A 122 -14.05 2.66 14.27
N ASN A 123 -13.03 1.95 13.81
CA ASN A 123 -11.83 1.64 14.60
C ASN A 123 -10.63 2.55 14.24
N ASP A 124 -10.86 3.66 13.50
CA ASP A 124 -9.81 4.60 13.05
C ASP A 124 -8.67 3.97 12.23
N TRP A 125 -8.95 2.90 11.49
CA TRP A 125 -7.99 2.24 10.60
C TRP A 125 -7.92 2.87 9.21
N LEU A 126 -8.95 3.60 8.80
CA LEU A 126 -8.91 4.31 7.53
C LEU A 126 -8.04 5.56 7.67
N PRO A 127 -7.01 5.73 6.84
CA PRO A 127 -6.30 7.00 6.77
C PRO A 127 -7.27 8.05 6.23
N MET A 128 -7.60 9.06 7.05
CA MET A 128 -8.33 10.26 6.63
C MET A 128 -7.57 11.01 5.55
#